data_AF-A0A662V6C6-F1
#
_entry.id   AF-A0A662V6C6-F1
#
_cell.length_a   1.000
_cell.length_b   1.000
_cell.length_c   1.000
_cell.angle_alpha   90.00
_cell.angle_beta   90.00
_cell.angle_gamma   90.00
#
_symmetry.space_group_name_H-M   'P 1'
#
loop_
_entity.id
_entity.type
_entity.pdbx_description
1 polymer ?
#
loop_
_entity_poly.entity_id
_entity_poly.type
_entity_poly.pdbx_seq_one_letter_code
_entity_poly.pdbx_strand_id
1 'polypeptide(L)'
;MTCKDYELRRKAVKLKGFVYSYIDRNFPGYIQSMDGIAWLRYGKTTLELLIENPVNLYRLLLEHYGDEDSADYAMKMIYLYPLSLFLGDPGLQEELLRCVKQGDEDRFKEILKRLLCSV
;
A
#
# COMPACT_ATOMS: atom_id res chain seq x y z
N MET A 1 -14.47 22.72 -1.31
CA MET A 1 -14.04 21.46 -1.95
C MET A 1 -13.79 21.79 -3.41
N THR A 2 -12.54 21.75 -3.85
CA THR A 2 -12.16 22.18 -5.21
C THR A 2 -12.31 21.02 -6.20
N CYS A 3 -12.40 21.33 -7.51
CA CYS A 3 -12.45 20.30 -8.56
C CYS A 3 -11.26 19.32 -8.47
N LYS A 4 -10.07 19.82 -8.09
CA LYS A 4 -8.86 19.02 -7.87
C LYS A 4 -8.98 18.02 -6.72
N ASP A 5 -9.63 18.40 -5.62
CA ASP A 5 -9.83 17.50 -4.47
C ASP A 5 -10.73 16.31 -4.82
N TYR A 6 -11.73 16.55 -5.66
CA TYR A 6 -12.65 15.51 -6.14
C TYR A 6 -11.95 14.51 -7.07
N GLU A 7 -11.13 15.00 -8.01
CA GLU A 7 -10.35 14.14 -8.90
C GLU A 7 -9.35 13.27 -8.14
N LEU A 8 -8.65 13.85 -7.17
CA LEU A 8 -7.70 13.11 -6.34
C LEU A 8 -8.38 11.98 -5.55
N ARG A 9 -9.55 12.27 -4.95
CA ARG A 9 -10.36 11.25 -4.28
C ARG A 9 -10.78 10.13 -5.24
N ARG A 10 -11.21 10.48 -6.46
CA ARG A 10 -11.61 9.50 -7.48
C ARG A 10 -10.45 8.60 -7.88
N LYS A 11 -9.25 9.16 -8.08
CA LYS A 11 -8.04 8.39 -8.40
C LYS A 11 -7.62 7.49 -7.23
N ALA A 12 -7.70 7.98 -6.00
CA ALA A 12 -7.42 7.17 -4.80
C ALA A 12 -8.37 5.97 -4.67
N VAL A 13 -9.67 6.14 -4.96
CA VAL A 13 -10.63 5.02 -4.99
C VAL A 13 -10.27 4.01 -6.07
N LYS A 14 -9.93 4.47 -7.27
CA LYS A 14 -9.48 3.59 -8.37
C LYS A 14 -8.21 2.81 -8.00
N LEU A 15 -7.24 3.48 -7.37
CA LEU A 15 -6.02 2.85 -6.88
C LEU A 15 -6.34 1.75 -5.87
N LYS A 16 -7.13 2.05 -4.83
CA LYS A 16 -7.54 1.04 -3.84
C LYS A 16 -8.23 -0.15 -4.51
N GLY A 17 -9.15 0.11 -5.45
CA GLY A 17 -9.86 -0.94 -6.19
C GLY A 17 -8.95 -1.78 -7.08
N PHE A 18 -7.94 -1.17 -7.71
CA PHE A 18 -6.96 -1.89 -8.52
C PHE A 18 -6.08 -2.79 -7.66
N VAL A 19 -5.51 -2.26 -6.57
CA VAL A 19 -4.65 -3.02 -5.65
C VAL A 19 -5.44 -4.15 -5.02
N TYR A 20 -6.68 -3.90 -4.56
CA TYR A 20 -7.58 -4.95 -4.07
C TYR A 20 -7.76 -6.06 -5.11
N SER A 21 -8.16 -5.72 -6.34
CA SER A 21 -8.42 -6.69 -7.40
C SER A 21 -7.18 -7.50 -7.77
N TYR A 22 -6.00 -6.86 -7.74
CA TYR A 22 -4.75 -7.55 -7.96
C TYR A 22 -4.48 -8.57 -6.85
N ILE A 23 -4.62 -8.18 -5.59
CA ILE A 23 -4.34 -9.07 -4.46
C ILE A 23 -5.34 -10.21 -4.43
N ASP A 24 -6.64 -9.94 -4.57
CA ASP A 24 -7.69 -10.96 -4.55
C ASP A 24 -7.50 -12.01 -5.65
N ARG A 25 -7.03 -11.59 -6.83
CA ARG A 25 -6.77 -12.49 -7.96
C ARG A 25 -5.50 -13.33 -7.80
N ASN A 26 -4.42 -12.76 -7.27
CA ASN A 26 -3.12 -13.43 -7.20
C ASN A 26 -2.87 -14.14 -5.86
N PHE A 27 -3.52 -13.68 -4.79
CA PHE A 27 -3.40 -14.18 -3.41
C PHE A 27 -4.79 -14.33 -2.77
N PRO A 28 -5.63 -15.27 -3.25
CA PRO A 28 -7.00 -15.42 -2.75
C PRO A 28 -7.05 -15.65 -1.23
N GLY A 29 -7.93 -14.94 -0.52
CA GLY A 29 -8.07 -15.05 0.93
C GLY A 29 -7.06 -14.25 1.75
N TYR A 30 -6.03 -13.68 1.11
CA TYR A 30 -4.96 -12.96 1.81
C TYR A 30 -5.48 -11.67 2.46
N ILE A 31 -6.19 -10.83 1.69
CA ILE A 31 -6.74 -9.57 2.20
C ILE A 31 -7.65 -9.80 3.40
N GLN A 32 -8.53 -10.80 3.34
CA GLN A 32 -9.48 -11.07 4.42
C GLN A 32 -8.77 -11.49 5.71
N SER A 33 -7.73 -12.32 5.57
CA SER A 33 -6.91 -12.78 6.71
C SER A 33 -6.12 -11.62 7.33
N MET A 34 -5.45 -10.84 6.49
CA MET A 34 -4.60 -9.74 6.95
C MET A 34 -5.40 -8.54 7.45
N ASP A 35 -6.56 -8.25 6.85
CA ASP A 35 -7.47 -7.20 7.31
C ASP A 35 -8.05 -7.54 8.69
N GLY A 36 -8.28 -8.83 9.00
CA GLY A 36 -8.66 -9.24 10.35
C GLY A 36 -7.62 -8.85 11.40
N ILE A 37 -6.34 -9.09 11.11
CA ILE A 37 -5.23 -8.72 11.99
C ILE A 37 -5.08 -7.19 12.07
N ALA A 38 -5.15 -6.51 10.91
CA ALA A 38 -5.00 -5.07 10.82
C ALA A 38 -6.12 -4.32 11.56
N TRP A 39 -7.35 -4.82 11.46
CA TRP A 39 -8.51 -4.27 12.14
C TRP A 39 -8.36 -4.36 13.67
N LEU A 40 -7.98 -5.53 14.19
CA LEU A 40 -7.78 -5.74 15.62
C LEU A 40 -6.69 -4.83 16.21
N ARG A 41 -5.65 -4.51 15.43
CA ARG A 41 -4.50 -3.73 15.91
C ARG A 41 -4.62 -2.22 15.68
N TYR A 42 -5.19 -1.81 14.55
CA TYR A 42 -5.16 -0.42 14.10
C TYR A 42 -6.54 0.15 13.75
N GLY A 43 -7.61 -0.66 13.79
CA GLY A 43 -8.95 -0.23 13.37
C GLY A 43 -9.01 0.18 11.89
N LYS A 44 -8.16 -0.42 11.05
CA LYS A 44 -8.03 -0.13 9.61
C LYS A 44 -7.76 -1.41 8.83
N THR A 45 -8.21 -1.44 7.57
CA THR A 45 -7.81 -2.45 6.59
C THR A 45 -6.35 -2.27 6.17
N THR A 46 -5.75 -3.32 5.61
CA THR A 46 -4.37 -3.26 5.09
C THR A 46 -4.23 -2.27 3.94
N LEU A 47 -5.26 -2.08 3.11
CA LEU A 47 -5.25 -1.06 2.05
C LEU A 47 -5.40 0.37 2.57
N GLU A 48 -6.10 0.56 3.69
CA GLU A 48 -6.10 1.86 4.37
C GLU A 48 -4.74 2.15 5.00
N LEU A 49 -4.14 1.16 5.66
CA LEU A 49 -2.79 1.29 6.20
C LEU A 49 -1.76 1.59 5.11
N LEU A 50 -1.83 0.91 3.96
CA LEU A 50 -0.94 1.17 2.83
C LEU A 50 -0.91 2.65 2.41
N ILE A 51 -2.06 3.33 2.45
CA ILE A 51 -2.18 4.72 1.99
C ILE A 51 -1.92 5.71 3.12
N GLU A 52 -2.38 5.40 4.32
CA GLU A 52 -2.40 6.35 5.43
C GLU A 52 -1.21 6.19 6.39
N ASN A 53 -0.80 4.95 6.66
CA ASN A 53 0.24 4.58 7.64
C ASN A 53 1.05 3.35 7.15
N PRO A 54 1.82 3.46 6.05
CA PRO A 54 2.45 2.30 5.41
C PRO A 54 3.51 1.63 6.29
N VAL A 55 4.11 2.36 7.23
CA VAL A 55 5.02 1.81 8.25
C VAL A 55 4.29 0.84 9.17
N ASN A 56 3.06 1.15 9.55
CA ASN A 56 2.25 0.24 10.39
C ASN A 56 1.82 -1.01 9.63
N LEU A 57 1.57 -0.92 8.32
CA LEU A 57 1.37 -2.10 7.48
C LEU A 57 2.63 -2.98 7.49
N TYR A 58 3.80 -2.42 7.26
CA TYR A 58 5.04 -3.19 7.26
C TYR A 58 5.37 -3.81 8.62
N ARG A 59 5.15 -3.09 9.74
CA ARG A 59 5.26 -3.67 11.09
C ARG A 59 4.32 -4.86 11.28
N LEU A 60 3.09 -4.76 10.78
CA LEU A 60 2.13 -5.87 10.84
C LEU A 60 2.64 -7.09 10.07
N LEU A 61 3.22 -6.88 8.88
CA LEU A 61 3.82 -7.96 8.08
C LEU A 61 5.03 -8.56 8.79
N LEU A 62 5.92 -7.73 9.35
CA LEU A 62 7.10 -8.19 10.10
C LEU A 62 6.70 -9.09 11.28
N GLU A 63 5.68 -8.69 12.03
CA GLU A 63 5.19 -9.50 13.14
C GLU A 63 4.45 -10.77 12.69
N HIS A 64 3.75 -10.73 11.55
CA HIS A 64 3.04 -11.88 11.02
C HIS A 64 4.00 -12.96 10.50
N TYR A 65 5.03 -12.56 9.75
CA TYR A 65 5.98 -13.50 9.15
C TYR A 65 7.13 -13.87 10.09
N GLY A 66 7.49 -12.99 11.03
CA GLY A 66 8.54 -13.22 12.02
C GLY A 66 9.97 -12.96 11.52
N ASP A 67 10.13 -12.62 10.24
CA ASP A 67 11.43 -12.29 9.64
C ASP A 67 11.32 -11.16 8.60
N GLU A 68 12.43 -10.46 8.39
CA GLU A 68 12.51 -9.27 7.53
C GLU A 68 12.38 -9.62 6.04
N ASP A 69 12.97 -10.73 5.60
CA ASP A 69 12.98 -11.11 4.18
C ASP A 69 11.57 -11.45 3.68
N SER A 70 10.80 -12.21 4.47
CA SER A 70 9.40 -12.54 4.20
C SER A 70 8.51 -11.29 4.24
N ALA A 71 8.73 -10.39 5.20
CA ALA A 71 7.99 -9.14 5.31
C ALA A 71 8.27 -8.19 4.14
N ASP A 72 9.53 -8.08 3.73
CA ASP A 72 9.96 -7.33 2.55
C ASP A 72 9.33 -7.89 1.28
N TYR A 73 9.36 -9.22 1.12
CA TYR A 73 8.76 -9.89 -0.02
C TYR A 73 7.24 -9.64 -0.07
N ALA A 74 6.54 -9.83 1.04
CA ALA A 74 5.10 -9.60 1.13
C ALA A 74 4.74 -8.13 0.85
N MET A 75 5.43 -7.19 1.50
CA MET A 75 5.22 -5.75 1.28
C MET A 75 5.44 -5.39 -0.18
N LYS A 76 6.56 -5.87 -0.76
CA LYS A 76 6.91 -5.57 -2.14
C LYS A 76 5.94 -6.17 -3.14
N MET A 77 5.70 -7.48 -3.08
CA MET A 77 4.97 -8.19 -4.13
C MET A 77 3.46 -8.06 -4.01
N ILE A 78 2.93 -8.02 -2.79
CA ILE A 78 1.49 -8.02 -2.56
C ILE A 78 0.93 -6.59 -2.60
N TYR A 79 1.64 -5.62 -2.02
CA TYR A 79 1.13 -4.26 -1.87
C TYR A 79 1.80 -3.25 -2.81
N LEU A 80 3.14 -3.19 -2.83
CA LEU A 80 3.86 -2.13 -3.53
C LEU A 80 3.96 -2.35 -5.04
N TYR A 81 4.05 -3.60 -5.50
CA TYR A 81 4.09 -3.92 -6.92
C TYR A 81 2.77 -3.59 -7.64
N PRO A 82 1.57 -4.00 -7.18
CA PRO A 82 0.35 -3.53 -7.83
C PRO A 82 0.14 -2.02 -7.73
N LEU A 83 0.61 -1.40 -6.64
CA LEU A 83 0.62 0.05 -6.51
C LEU A 83 1.52 0.70 -7.58
N SER A 84 2.71 0.15 -7.82
CA SER A 84 3.67 0.64 -8.81
C SER A 84 3.17 0.43 -10.25
N LEU A 85 2.52 -0.71 -10.51
CA LEU A 85 1.82 -0.99 -11.77
C LEU A 85 0.71 0.05 -12.05
N PHE A 86 -0.13 0.36 -11.05
CA PHE A 86 -1.19 1.35 -11.22
C PHE A 86 -0.65 2.74 -11.54
N LEU A 87 0.50 3.10 -10.95
CA LEU A 87 1.15 4.39 -11.14
C LEU A 87 1.99 4.47 -12.42
N GLY A 88 2.09 3.37 -13.19
CA GLY A 88 2.83 3.33 -14.45
C GLY A 88 4.35 3.27 -14.30
N ASP A 89 4.86 2.97 -13.11
CA ASP A 89 6.30 2.86 -12.82
C ASP A 89 6.61 1.56 -12.05
N PRO A 90 6.80 0.42 -12.75
CA PRO A 90 7.07 -0.87 -12.12
C PRO A 90 8.43 -0.97 -11.40
N GLY A 91 9.26 0.07 -11.37
CA GLY A 91 10.48 0.10 -10.55
C GLY A 91 10.25 0.73 -9.17
N LEU A 92 9.12 1.42 -8.99
CA LEU A 92 8.85 2.27 -7.84
C LEU A 92 8.75 1.51 -6.51
N GLN A 93 8.39 0.22 -6.53
CA GLN A 93 8.23 -0.57 -5.31
C GLN A 93 9.50 -0.64 -4.45
N GLU A 94 10.70 -0.55 -5.03
CA GLU A 94 11.96 -0.55 -4.27
C GLU A 94 12.15 0.77 -3.52
N GLU A 95 11.81 1.91 -4.12
CA GLU A 95 11.85 3.23 -3.45
C GLU A 95 10.79 3.29 -2.35
N LEU A 96 9.58 2.80 -2.62
CA LEU A 96 8.50 2.75 -1.64
C LEU A 96 8.83 1.85 -0.46
N LEU A 97 9.41 0.66 -0.69
CA LEU A 97 9.84 -0.23 0.38
C LEU A 97 10.91 0.44 1.25
N ARG A 98 11.88 1.11 0.63
CA ARG A 98 12.91 1.86 1.35
C ARG A 98 12.31 2.94 2.25
N CYS A 99 11.36 3.74 1.75
CA CYS A 99 10.69 4.77 2.56
C CYS A 99 10.04 4.15 3.80
N VAL A 100 9.32 3.03 3.62
CA VAL A 100 8.62 2.34 4.70
C VAL A 100 9.59 1.77 5.73
N LYS A 101 10.69 1.14 5.31
CA LYS A 101 11.71 0.59 6.22
C LYS A 101 12.44 1.69 7.01
N GLN A 102 12.62 2.86 6.41
CA GLN A 102 13.24 4.02 7.05
C GLN A 102 12.28 4.82 7.94
N GLY A 103 10.98 4.48 7.95
CA GLY A 103 9.97 5.23 8.66
C GLY A 103 9.60 6.57 7.99
N ASP A 104 10.02 6.80 6.75
CA ASP A 104 9.78 8.04 5.99
C ASP A 104 8.41 8.01 5.30
N GLU A 105 7.36 8.13 6.11
CA GLU A 105 5.98 8.15 5.60
C GLU A 105 5.68 9.37 4.75
N ASP A 106 6.32 10.52 5.04
CA ASP A 106 6.08 11.75 4.32
C ASP A 106 6.59 11.64 2.89
N ARG A 107 7.79 11.06 2.70
CA ARG A 107 8.31 10.78 1.36
C ARG A 107 7.43 9.80 0.60
N PHE A 108 6.97 8.73 1.26
CA PHE A 108 6.05 7.77 0.65
C PHE A 108 4.76 8.46 0.15
N LYS A 109 4.16 9.31 1.00
CA LYS A 109 2.94 10.05 0.67
C LYS A 109 3.19 11.10 -0.42
N GLU A 110 4.36 11.73 -0.45
CA GLU A 110 4.76 12.68 -1.49
C GLU A 110 4.84 12.01 -2.86
N ILE A 111 5.51 10.84 -2.94
CA ILE A 111 5.61 10.04 -4.16
C ILE A 111 4.22 9.68 -4.69
N LEU A 112 3.34 9.18 -3.82
CA LEU A 112 1.96 8.84 -4.19
C LEU A 112 1.19 10.05 -4.71
N LYS A 113 1.25 11.19 -4.01
CA LYS A 113 0.57 12.42 -4.44
C LYS A 113 1.09 12.91 -5.79
N ARG A 114 2.41 12.92 -5.99
CA ARG A 114 3.03 13.35 -7.24
C ARG A 114 2.52 12.51 -8.41
N LEU A 115 2.56 11.19 -8.28
CA LEU A 115 2.17 10.29 -9.37
C LEU A 115 0.66 10.26 -9.60
N LEU A 116 -0.16 10.30 -8.53
CA LEU A 116 -1.62 10.43 -8.67
C LEU A 116 -2.06 11.76 -9.30
N CYS A 117 -1.27 12.82 -9.15
CA CYS A 117 -1.53 14.09 -9.82
C CYS A 117 -1.06 14.09 -11.29
N SER A 118 -0.07 13.27 -11.64
CA SER A 118 0.48 13.16 -13.00
C SER A 118 -0.26 12.19 -13.92
N VAL A 119 -0.94 11.18 -13.38
CA VAL A 119 -1.74 10.17 -14.11
C VAL A 119 -3.16 10.64 -14.34
#